data_AF-A0A2R6EDB8-F1
#
_entry.id   AF-A0A2R6EDB8-F1
#
_cell.length_a   1.000
_cell.length_b   1.000
_cell.length_c   1.000
_cell.angle_alpha   90.00
_cell.angle_beta   90.00
_cell.angle_gamma   90.00
#
_symmetry.space_group_name_H-M   'P 1'
#
loop_
_entity.id
_entity.type
_entity.pdbx_description
1 polymer ?
#
loop_
_entity_poly.entity_id
_entity_poly.type
_entity_poly.pdbx_seq_one_letter_code
_entity_poly.pdbx_strand_id
1 'polypeptide(L)'
;DNVTIYTDGDDASALLASSEDPAWWQDEVNDSIDNRPDVDRDASAVLSMKSNQALVVLDYPDGVNSTNKLVLLYQIGRAEEDAVAGDVINIRVRNVQADP
;
A
#
# COMPACT_ATOMS: atom_id res chain seq x y z
N ASP A 1 17.18 -2.57 -3.12
CA ASP A 1 15.83 -2.00 -3.16
C ASP A 1 14.88 -3.00 -2.53
N ASN A 2 14.20 -2.56 -1.47
CA ASN A 2 13.21 -3.39 -0.78
C ASN A 2 11.83 -2.84 -1.09
N VAL A 3 10.88 -3.73 -1.39
CA VAL A 3 9.49 -3.36 -1.68
C VAL A 3 8.63 -4.04 -0.64
N THR A 4 7.88 -3.24 0.11
CA THR A 4 6.88 -3.73 1.06
C THR A 4 5.51 -3.33 0.54
N ILE A 5 4.57 -4.27 0.57
CA ILE A 5 3.19 -4.05 0.14
C ILE A 5 2.31 -4.34 1.34
N TYR A 6 1.45 -3.38 1.70
CA TYR A 6 0.42 -3.54 2.71
C TYR A 6 -0.96 -3.54 2.05
N THR A 7 -1.83 -4.39 2.54
CA THR A 7 -3.23 -4.58 2.14
C THR A 7 -4.15 -4.39 3.34
N ASP A 8 -5.46 -4.44 3.12
CA ASP A 8 -6.45 -4.31 4.19
C ASP A 8 -6.22 -5.36 5.29
N GLY A 9 -6.16 -4.90 6.54
CA GLY A 9 -5.90 -5.71 7.73
C GLY A 9 -4.42 -5.98 8.03
N ASP A 10 -3.49 -5.49 7.20
CA ASP A 10 -2.06 -5.66 7.47
C ASP A 10 -1.56 -4.72 8.58
N ASP A 11 -0.62 -5.25 9.37
CA ASP A 11 0.11 -4.50 10.39
C ASP A 11 1.22 -3.66 9.73
N ALA A 12 1.04 -2.34 9.72
CA ALA A 12 1.98 -1.36 9.20
C ALA A 12 2.78 -0.65 10.29
N SER A 13 2.87 -1.20 11.50
CA SER A 13 3.66 -0.65 12.61
C SER A 13 5.12 -0.38 12.22
N ALA A 14 5.75 -1.24 11.43
CA ALA A 14 7.12 -0.99 10.95
C ALA A 14 7.28 0.28 10.10
N LEU A 15 6.20 0.72 9.44
CA LEU A 15 6.15 1.94 8.64
C LEU A 15 5.69 3.15 9.49
N LEU A 16 4.64 2.95 10.29
CA LEU A 16 3.85 4.01 10.92
C LEU A 16 4.13 4.20 12.40
N ALA A 17 4.84 3.28 13.06
CA ALA A 17 4.96 3.29 14.51
C ALA A 17 5.57 4.60 14.98
N SER A 18 4.78 5.27 15.83
CA SER A 18 5.20 6.33 16.71
C SER A 18 6.04 5.71 17.83
N SER A 19 7.33 5.49 17.59
CA SER A 19 8.29 5.41 18.70
C SER A 19 8.24 6.70 19.52
N GLU A 20 8.81 6.71 20.73
CA GLU A 20 8.91 7.95 21.54
C GLU A 20 9.61 9.11 20.80
N ASP A 21 10.34 8.79 19.73
CA ASP A 21 10.94 9.71 18.78
C ASP A 21 10.70 9.18 17.35
N PRO A 22 9.59 9.54 16.68
CA PRO A 22 9.34 9.14 15.29
C PRO A 22 10.25 9.95 14.35
N ALA A 23 10.65 9.32 13.24
CA ALA A 23 11.35 10.06 12.20
C ALA A 23 10.39 11.03 11.50
N TRP A 24 10.87 12.22 11.11
CA TRP A 24 10.04 13.25 10.46
C TRP A 24 9.24 12.74 9.24
N TRP A 25 9.76 11.77 8.49
CA TRP A 25 9.08 11.21 7.33
C TRP A 25 7.92 10.28 7.73
N GLN A 26 7.97 9.69 8.93
CA GLN A 26 6.87 8.89 9.47
C GLN A 26 5.69 9.78 9.80
N ASP A 27 5.94 10.97 10.36
CA ASP A 27 4.90 11.96 10.60
C ASP A 27 4.24 12.42 9.29
N GLU A 28 5.02 12.69 8.24
CA GLU A 28 4.50 13.04 6.91
C GLU A 28 3.68 11.91 6.26
N VAL A 29 4.08 10.65 6.45
CA VAL A 29 3.32 9.48 5.97
C VAL A 29 2.02 9.32 6.76
N ASN A 30 2.09 9.49 8.08
CA ASN A 30 0.93 9.45 8.97
C ASN A 30 -0.08 10.54 8.61
N ASP A 31 0.37 11.78 8.45
CA ASP A 31 -0.46 12.90 8.01
C ASP A 31 -1.06 12.64 6.61
N SER A 32 -0.30 12.05 5.70
CA SER A 32 -0.79 11.70 4.36
C SER A 32 -1.90 10.64 4.38
N ILE A 33 -1.82 9.68 5.31
CA ILE A 33 -2.86 8.67 5.53
C ILE A 33 -4.08 9.30 6.18
N ASP A 34 -3.90 10.08 7.25
CA ASP A 34 -5.00 10.69 8.00
C ASP A 34 -5.81 11.70 7.14
N ASN A 35 -5.20 12.27 6.10
CA ASN A 35 -5.87 13.12 5.12
C ASN A 35 -6.60 12.35 4.00
N ARG A 36 -6.55 11.01 3.99
CA ARG A 36 -7.13 10.17 2.92
C ARG A 36 -8.32 9.37 3.46
N PRO A 37 -9.55 9.64 2.99
CA PRO A 37 -10.76 9.01 3.56
C PRO A 37 -10.89 7.50 3.26
N ASP A 38 -10.13 6.99 2.28
CA ASP A 38 -10.19 5.58 1.86
C ASP A 38 -9.17 4.69 2.59
N VAL A 39 -8.35 5.28 3.47
CA VAL A 39 -7.32 4.56 4.24
C VAL A 39 -7.46 5.00 5.69
N ASP A 40 -7.77 4.06 6.57
CA ASP A 40 -7.79 4.28 8.01
C ASP A 40 -6.66 3.48 8.66
N ARG A 41 -6.21 3.92 9.84
CA ARG A 41 -5.24 3.19 10.65
C ARG A 41 -5.73 3.15 12.09
N ASP A 42 -5.72 1.97 12.68
CA ASP A 42 -6.06 1.86 14.10
C ASP A 42 -4.89 2.30 15.00
N ALA A 43 -5.14 2.35 16.31
CA ALA A 43 -4.10 2.68 17.30
C ALA A 43 -2.94 1.67 17.34
N SER A 44 -3.11 0.49 16.73
CA SER A 44 -2.09 -0.57 16.60
C SER A 44 -1.36 -0.51 15.26
N ALA A 45 -1.60 0.53 14.44
CA ALA A 45 -1.08 0.68 13.08
C ALA A 45 -1.54 -0.41 12.09
N VAL A 46 -2.66 -1.07 12.36
CA VAL A 46 -3.34 -1.94 11.40
C VAL A 46 -4.07 -1.04 10.40
N LEU A 47 -3.81 -1.26 9.11
CA LEU A 47 -4.44 -0.50 8.04
C LEU A 47 -5.82 -1.06 7.72
N SER A 48 -6.80 -0.18 7.55
CA SER A 48 -8.06 -0.50 6.90
C SER A 48 -8.16 0.22 5.56
N MET A 49 -8.36 -0.53 4.49
CA MET A 49 -8.39 -0.02 3.11
C MET A 49 -9.47 -0.76 2.31
N LYS A 50 -9.89 -0.22 1.16
CA LYS A 50 -10.77 -0.99 0.27
C LYS A 50 -10.06 -2.28 -0.18
N SER A 51 -10.79 -3.37 -0.40
CA SER A 51 -10.21 -4.69 -0.76
C SER A 51 -9.38 -4.70 -2.05
N ASN A 52 -9.54 -3.69 -2.90
CA ASN A 52 -8.77 -3.50 -4.12
C ASN A 52 -7.65 -2.46 -3.98
N GLN A 53 -7.37 -1.95 -2.78
CA GLN A 53 -6.31 -0.99 -2.53
C GLN A 53 -5.11 -1.66 -1.88
N ALA A 54 -3.93 -1.13 -2.15
CA ALA A 54 -2.68 -1.55 -1.55
C ALA A 54 -1.76 -0.36 -1.36
N LEU A 55 -1.10 -0.29 -0.20
CA LEU A 55 -0.06 0.68 0.08
C LEU A 55 1.29 0.06 -0.25
N VAL A 56 2.00 0.63 -1.22
CA VAL A 56 3.32 0.15 -1.66
C VAL A 56 4.38 1.10 -1.14
N VAL A 57 5.35 0.54 -0.41
CA VAL A 57 6.51 1.26 0.12
C VAL A 57 7.75 0.79 -0.64
N LEU A 58 8.37 1.73 -1.32
CA LEU A 58 9.65 1.52 -2.00
C LEU A 58 10.74 2.13 -1.12
N ASP A 59 11.60 1.26 -0.61
CA ASP A 59 12.73 1.63 0.23
C ASP A 59 14.00 1.70 -0.63
N TYR A 60 14.40 2.93 -0.95
CA TYR A 60 15.62 3.19 -1.69
C TYR A 60 16.80 3.37 -0.73
N PRO A 61 18.03 3.12 -1.19
CA PRO A 61 19.21 3.31 -0.36
C PRO A 61 19.27 4.73 0.22
N ASP A 62 19.46 4.79 1.53
CA ASP A 62 19.65 6.04 2.23
C ASP A 62 20.95 6.71 1.79
N GLY A 63 20.90 8.04 1.66
CA GLY A 63 22.06 8.88 1.40
C GLY A 63 22.72 9.34 2.69
N VAL A 64 23.84 10.05 2.58
CA VAL A 64 24.64 10.53 3.73
C VAL A 64 23.84 11.42 4.70
N ASN A 65 22.67 11.95 4.30
CA ASN A 65 21.73 12.66 5.16
C ASN A 65 20.28 12.60 4.61
N SER A 66 19.91 11.51 3.92
CA SER A 66 18.60 11.43 3.28
C SER A 66 17.98 10.06 3.46
N THR A 67 16.76 10.04 3.97
CA THR A 67 15.91 8.84 3.92
C THR A 67 15.11 8.87 2.64
N ASN A 68 15.27 7.84 1.80
CA ASN A 68 14.64 7.80 0.49
C ASN A 68 13.56 6.72 0.46
N LYS A 69 12.36 7.09 0.91
CA LYS A 69 11.19 6.20 0.83
C LYS A 69 10.12 6.82 -0.07
N LEU A 70 9.53 6.01 -0.94
CA LEU A 70 8.38 6.40 -1.76
C LEU A 70 7.19 5.53 -1.36
N VAL A 71 6.14 6.18 -0.88
CA VAL A 71 4.89 5.52 -0.46
C VAL A 71 3.80 5.83 -1.50
N LEU A 72 3.17 4.78 -2.04
CA LEU A 72 2.18 4.87 -3.11
C LEU A 72 0.92 4.13 -2.70
N LEU A 73 -0.24 4.78 -2.73
CA LEU A 73 -1.52 4.09 -2.64
C LEU A 73 -1.96 3.67 -4.06
N TYR A 74 -2.05 2.36 -4.28
CA TYR A 74 -2.42 1.77 -5.55
C TYR A 74 -3.81 1.14 -5.48
N GLN A 75 -4.58 1.23 -6.56
CA GLN A 75 -5.89 0.61 -6.68
C GLN A 75 -5.90 -0.41 -7.82
N ILE A 76 -6.14 -1.68 -7.51
CA ILE A 76 -6.16 -2.82 -8.43
C ILE A 76 -7.62 -3.15 -8.80
N GLY A 77 -8.15 -2.51 -9.84
CA GLY A 77 -9.52 -2.76 -10.31
C GLY A 77 -10.60 -2.03 -9.50
N ARG A 78 -11.86 -2.49 -9.56
CA ARG A 78 -12.96 -1.94 -8.72
C ARG A 78 -12.96 -2.64 -7.36
N ALA A 79 -13.27 -1.90 -6.30
CA ALA A 79 -13.39 -2.46 -4.95
C ALA A 79 -14.49 -3.52 -4.94
N GLU A 80 -14.35 -4.61 -4.20
CA GLU A 80 -15.40 -5.65 -4.18
C GLU A 80 -16.76 -5.08 -3.76
N GLU A 81 -16.77 -4.08 -2.87
CA GLU A 81 -17.95 -3.29 -2.47
C GLU A 81 -18.55 -2.43 -3.60
N ASP A 82 -17.72 -1.94 -4.54
CA ASP A 82 -18.11 -1.14 -5.71
C ASP A 82 -18.30 -2.03 -6.97
N ALA A 83 -17.86 -3.29 -6.89
CA ALA A 83 -18.00 -4.32 -7.90
C ALA A 83 -19.34 -5.01 -7.69
N VAL A 84 -20.43 -4.27 -7.93
CA VAL A 84 -21.72 -4.89 -8.27
C VAL A 84 -21.41 -5.92 -9.36
N ALA A 85 -21.71 -7.19 -9.09
CA ALA A 85 -21.37 -8.37 -9.89
C ALA A 85 -21.96 -8.32 -11.32
N GLY A 86 -21.46 -7.39 -12.13
CA GLY A 86 -21.94 -7.07 -13.46
C GLY A 86 -21.04 -7.59 -14.57
N ASP A 87 -19.71 -7.56 -14.39
CA ASP A 87 -18.77 -7.98 -15.45
C ASP A 87 -17.41 -8.39 -14.87
N VAL A 88 -17.30 -9.63 -14.37
CA VAL A 88 -15.99 -10.27 -14.19
C VAL A 88 -15.52 -10.77 -15.55
N ILE A 89 -14.65 -10.01 -16.22
CA ILE A 89 -13.96 -10.49 -17.42
C ILE A 89 -12.86 -11.46 -16.97
N ASN A 90 -13.19 -12.75 -16.92
CA ASN A 90 -12.22 -13.82 -16.73
C ASN A 90 -11.38 -14.00 -18.01
N ILE A 91 -10.17 -13.45 -18.06
CA ILE A 91 -9.23 -13.74 -19.14
C ILE A 91 -8.52 -15.07 -18.83
N ARG A 92 -9.02 -16.15 -19.45
CA ARG A 92 -8.37 -17.46 -19.40
C ARG A 92 -7.36 -17.56 -20.53
N VAL A 93 -6.09 -17.24 -20.24
CA VAL A 93 -4.99 -17.44 -21.21
C VAL A 93 -4.80 -18.94 -21.42
N ARG A 94 -5.15 -19.44 -22.59
CA ARG A 94 -4.80 -20.78 -23.06
C ARG A 94 -3.85 -20.63 -24.24
N ASN A 95 -2.70 -21.27 -24.11
CA ASN A 95 -1.62 -21.42 -25.08
C ASN A 95 -0.67 -20.23 -25.23
N VAL A 96 0.49 -20.34 -24.58
CA VAL A 96 1.70 -19.60 -24.94
C VAL A 96 2.44 -20.49 -25.94
N GLN A 97 2.43 -20.10 -27.22
CA GLN A 97 3.32 -20.69 -28.22
C GLN A 97 4.54 -19.79 -28.30
N ALA A 98 5.62 -20.19 -27.64
CA ALA A 98 6.93 -19.59 -27.86
C ALA A 98 7.46 -20.15 -29.19
N ASP A 99 7.57 -19.29 -30.19
CA ASP A 99 8.36 -19.61 -31.38
C ASP A 99 9.86 -19.59 -31.03
N PRO A 100 10.68 -20.44 -31.68
CA PRO A 100 11.97 -20.92 -31.20
C PRO A 100 13.11 -19.90 -31.17
#